data_AF-A0A1M6T7I1-F1
#
_entry.id   AF-A0A1M6T7I1-F1
#
_cell.length_a   1.000
_cell.length_b   1.000
_cell.length_c   1.000
_cell.angle_alpha   90.00
_cell.angle_beta   90.00
_cell.angle_gamma   90.00
#
_symmetry.space_group_name_H-M   'P 1'
#
loop_
_entity.id
_entity.type
_entity.pdbx_description
1 polymer ?
#
loop_
_entity_poly.entity_id
_entity_poly.type
_entity_poly.pdbx_seq_one_letter_code
_entity_poly.pdbx_strand_id
1 'polypeptide(L)'
;MSFRKALLAATVVAVPASAMAQQTPVQPVTGLYIAGGAGVNWLMDRDLDARGGNRTYFTDRNTTAYGETRQNTGWVGAAALGWGFGNGFRAEIEGNYRQNEVDKMGGFGGPGTTSAFRNGGGDIRQYGVMANAYYDFVIPRFPVVPYIGAGAGYVWTEYDGVRGTRNVPGGNSVVIDDTDGRFAWQGIAGAAYPISSVPGLALTLEYRYMGTLEPRLNGRVVTPGGQTVSTGRFEADSAENHSVMLGVRYAFNQPRPAPVAVAAPAPAAAPAPARTYLVFFDFDRADLTDRARQIIADAAQAVT
;
A
#
# COMPACT_ATOMS: atom_id res chain seq x y z
N MET A 1 8.56 20.69 -17.05
CA MET A 1 7.30 21.14 -16.41
C MET A 1 7.25 20.61 -14.98
N SER A 2 7.42 21.52 -14.02
CA SER A 2 6.96 21.53 -12.62
C SER A 2 6.96 20.23 -11.77
N PHE A 3 8.03 20.08 -10.97
CA PHE A 3 8.13 19.30 -9.72
C PHE A 3 7.18 19.84 -8.61
N ARG A 4 5.86 19.73 -8.78
CA ARG A 4 4.88 20.19 -7.76
C ARG A 4 3.74 19.21 -7.48
N LYS A 5 3.87 17.93 -7.85
CA LYS A 5 2.76 16.96 -7.70
C LYS A 5 3.08 15.67 -6.93
N ALA A 6 4.24 15.56 -6.29
CA ALA A 6 4.61 14.34 -5.55
C ALA A 6 4.24 14.36 -4.05
N LEU A 7 3.57 15.40 -3.54
CA LEU A 7 3.23 15.51 -2.12
C LEU A 7 1.72 15.60 -1.90
N LEU A 8 0.99 14.54 -2.25
CA LEU A 8 -0.40 14.38 -1.81
C LEU A 8 -0.84 12.90 -1.83
N ALA A 9 -0.32 12.12 -0.88
CA ALA A 9 -0.87 10.79 -0.59
C ALA A 9 -0.92 10.57 0.93
N ALA A 10 -1.61 11.47 1.62
CA ALA A 10 -2.07 11.28 2.99
C ALA A 10 -3.54 11.69 3.07
N THR A 11 -4.37 11.15 2.18
CA THR A 11 -5.83 11.18 2.35
C THR A 11 -6.18 10.23 3.48
N VAL A 12 -6.30 10.79 4.68
CA VAL A 12 -6.97 10.16 5.82
C VAL A 12 -8.35 9.74 5.34
N VAL A 13 -8.57 8.44 5.20
CA VAL A 13 -9.89 7.88 4.91
C VAL A 13 -10.75 8.16 6.14
N ALA A 14 -11.56 9.22 6.08
CA ALA A 14 -12.57 9.51 7.08
C ALA A 14 -13.71 8.48 6.95
N VAL A 15 -13.61 7.39 7.71
CA VAL A 15 -14.71 6.43 7.87
C VAL A 15 -15.78 7.07 8.77
N PRO A 16 -17.09 6.95 8.46
CA PRO A 16 -18.17 7.57 9.24
C PRO A 16 -18.17 7.08 10.70
N ALA A 17 -18.19 8.05 11.63
CA ALA A 17 -18.08 7.87 13.08
C ALA A 17 -19.28 7.15 13.74
N SER A 18 -20.33 6.79 12.99
CA SER A 18 -21.56 6.22 13.55
C SER A 18 -21.50 4.72 13.87
N ALA A 19 -20.39 4.02 13.56
CA ALA A 19 -20.21 2.59 13.87
C ALA A 19 -19.24 2.32 15.05
N MET A 20 -18.82 3.35 15.79
CA MET A 20 -17.73 3.28 16.77
C MET A 20 -18.11 2.67 18.14
N ALA A 21 -19.35 2.23 18.35
CA ALA A 21 -19.82 1.86 19.68
C ALA A 21 -19.48 0.42 20.13
N GLN A 22 -18.90 -0.43 19.27
CA GLN A 22 -18.80 -1.87 19.58
C GLN A 22 -17.62 -2.61 18.93
N GLN A 23 -16.49 -1.93 18.72
CA GLN A 23 -15.30 -2.57 18.18
C GLN A 23 -14.46 -3.19 19.29
N THR A 24 -14.34 -4.52 19.26
CA THR A 24 -13.41 -5.28 20.10
C THR A 24 -12.00 -4.71 19.91
N PRO A 25 -11.18 -4.60 20.96
CA PRO A 25 -9.83 -4.06 20.82
C PRO A 25 -9.07 -4.87 19.76
N VAL A 26 -8.56 -4.20 18.74
CA VAL A 26 -7.73 -4.86 17.73
C VAL A 26 -6.51 -5.43 18.46
N GLN A 27 -6.29 -6.74 18.35
CA GLN A 27 -5.19 -7.40 19.01
C GLN A 27 -3.95 -7.41 18.09
N PRO A 28 -2.74 -7.30 18.66
CA PRO A 28 -1.53 -7.54 17.89
C PRO A 28 -1.52 -8.96 17.30
N VAL A 29 -1.03 -9.09 16.06
CA VAL A 29 -0.88 -10.41 15.43
C VAL A 29 0.07 -11.27 16.26
N THR A 30 -0.36 -12.49 16.59
CA THR A 30 0.43 -13.45 17.37
C THR A 30 0.50 -14.80 16.66
N GLY A 31 1.71 -15.29 16.36
CA GLY A 31 1.92 -16.57 15.68
C GLY A 31 2.04 -16.46 14.16
N LEU A 32 1.95 -17.62 13.50
CA LEU A 32 2.10 -17.75 12.05
C LEU A 32 0.98 -17.04 11.29
N TYR A 33 1.31 -16.42 10.16
CA TYR A 33 0.36 -15.89 9.20
C TYR A 33 0.88 -15.99 7.76
N ILE A 34 -0.04 -15.90 6.81
CA ILE A 34 0.26 -15.71 5.39
C ILE A 34 -0.24 -14.34 4.95
N ALA A 35 0.44 -13.74 3.99
CA ALA A 35 0.01 -12.52 3.35
C ALA A 35 0.24 -12.60 1.84
N GLY A 36 -0.61 -11.93 1.08
CA GLY A 36 -0.46 -11.78 -0.36
C GLY A 36 -1.09 -10.49 -0.84
N GLY A 37 -0.48 -9.86 -1.84
CA GLY A 37 -0.97 -8.60 -2.38
C GLY A 37 -0.51 -8.36 -3.81
N ALA A 38 -1.26 -7.50 -4.49
CA ALA A 38 -0.94 -7.04 -5.83
C ALA A 38 -1.21 -5.55 -5.95
N GLY A 39 -0.53 -4.91 -6.89
CA GLY A 39 -0.59 -3.46 -6.98
C GLY A 39 0.06 -2.90 -8.22
N VAL A 40 0.17 -1.58 -8.21
CA VAL A 40 0.84 -0.80 -9.26
C VAL A 40 2.26 -0.48 -8.83
N ASN A 41 3.17 -0.44 -9.80
CA ASN A 41 4.58 -0.17 -9.58
C ASN A 41 5.09 0.92 -10.50
N TRP A 42 5.76 1.92 -9.94
CA TRP A 42 6.48 2.95 -10.67
C TRP A 42 7.97 2.73 -10.47
N LEU A 43 8.65 2.36 -11.54
CA LEU A 43 10.11 2.35 -11.61
C LEU A 43 10.55 3.75 -12.03
N MET A 44 11.41 4.38 -11.24
CA MET A 44 11.95 5.70 -11.57
C MET A 44 12.81 5.65 -12.83
N ASP A 45 12.83 6.76 -13.56
CA ASP A 45 13.70 6.96 -14.72
C ASP A 45 15.15 6.61 -14.35
N ARG A 46 15.86 5.90 -15.24
CA ARG A 46 17.22 5.42 -14.96
C ARG A 46 18.21 5.92 -15.98
N ASP A 47 19.33 6.42 -15.50
CA ASP A 47 20.48 6.74 -16.32
C ASP A 47 21.28 5.47 -16.65
N LEU A 48 21.87 5.46 -17.84
CA LEU A 48 22.70 4.40 -18.39
C LEU A 48 24.08 4.97 -18.73
N ASP A 49 25.15 4.43 -18.14
CA ASP A 49 26.54 4.74 -18.51
C ASP A 49 27.15 3.56 -19.26
N ALA A 50 27.54 3.79 -20.52
CA ALA A 50 28.26 2.80 -21.31
C ALA A 50 29.70 2.63 -20.79
N ARG A 51 30.09 1.37 -20.61
CA ARG A 51 31.42 0.94 -20.14
C ARG A 51 32.05 -0.04 -21.13
N GLY A 52 33.39 -0.13 -21.09
CA GLY A 52 34.16 -1.04 -21.95
C GLY A 52 33.97 -0.74 -23.44
N GLY A 53 33.79 -1.77 -24.26
CA GLY A 53 33.67 -1.63 -25.72
C GLY A 53 32.56 -0.67 -26.17
N ASN A 54 31.43 -0.62 -25.45
CA ASN A 54 30.35 0.33 -25.75
C ASN A 54 30.77 1.78 -25.50
N ARG A 55 31.56 2.06 -24.44
CA ARG A 55 32.09 3.40 -24.19
C ARG A 55 33.01 3.86 -25.32
N THR A 56 33.92 2.98 -25.73
CA THR A 56 34.84 3.23 -26.85
C THR A 56 34.05 3.50 -28.13
N TYR A 57 33.06 2.66 -28.43
CA TYR A 57 32.19 2.81 -29.60
C TYR A 57 31.51 4.19 -29.70
N PHE A 58 30.97 4.70 -28.58
CA PHE A 58 30.31 6.01 -28.55
C PHE A 58 31.31 7.16 -28.61
N THR A 59 32.43 7.04 -27.88
CA THR A 59 33.48 8.06 -27.86
C THR A 59 34.12 8.22 -29.25
N ASP A 60 34.44 7.13 -29.92
CA ASP A 60 35.03 7.13 -31.28
C ASP A 60 34.11 7.75 -32.33
N ARG A 61 32.80 7.76 -32.07
CA ARG A 61 31.79 8.41 -32.93
C ARG A 61 31.47 9.84 -32.52
N ASN A 62 32.26 10.41 -31.60
CA ASN A 62 32.03 11.73 -31.03
C ASN A 62 30.59 11.85 -30.49
N THR A 63 30.17 10.88 -29.67
CA THR A 63 28.87 10.86 -28.98
C THR A 63 29.05 10.63 -27.48
N THR A 64 28.05 11.01 -26.68
CA THR A 64 28.04 10.75 -25.25
C THR A 64 27.91 9.25 -24.97
N ALA A 65 28.59 8.79 -23.92
CA ALA A 65 28.43 7.42 -23.40
C ALA A 65 27.26 7.31 -22.40
N TYR A 66 26.46 8.37 -22.25
CA TYR A 66 25.37 8.48 -21.28
C TYR A 66 24.02 8.42 -21.99
N GLY A 67 23.12 7.60 -21.46
CA GLY A 67 21.74 7.43 -21.88
C GLY A 67 20.76 7.50 -20.73
N GLU A 68 19.48 7.54 -21.03
CA GLU A 68 18.39 7.46 -20.05
C GLU A 68 17.34 6.46 -20.55
N THR A 69 16.64 5.82 -19.62
CA THR A 69 15.47 4.99 -19.87
C THR A 69 14.29 5.53 -19.07
N ARG A 70 13.14 5.67 -19.72
CA ARG A 70 11.88 6.02 -19.08
C ARG A 70 10.96 4.82 -19.09
N GLN A 71 10.35 4.55 -17.94
CA GLN A 71 9.51 3.39 -17.72
C GLN A 71 8.05 3.80 -17.56
N ASN A 72 7.16 2.96 -18.07
CA ASN A 72 5.73 3.09 -17.82
C ASN A 72 5.36 2.51 -16.46
N THR A 73 4.16 2.87 -16.00
CA THR A 73 3.57 2.23 -14.81
C THR A 73 3.40 0.74 -15.08
N GLY A 74 3.91 -0.04 -14.14
CA GLY A 74 3.88 -1.50 -14.15
C GLY A 74 3.00 -2.05 -13.05
N TRP A 75 3.16 -3.35 -12.79
CA TRP A 75 2.46 -4.04 -11.72
C TRP A 75 3.44 -4.77 -10.80
N VAL A 76 2.98 -5.03 -9.58
CA VAL A 76 3.71 -5.78 -8.55
C VAL A 76 2.79 -6.83 -7.95
N GLY A 77 3.36 -7.99 -7.64
CA GLY A 77 2.76 -9.03 -6.81
C GLY A 77 3.74 -9.47 -5.74
N ALA A 78 3.24 -9.77 -4.53
CA ALA A 78 4.04 -10.33 -3.45
C ALA A 78 3.23 -11.35 -2.64
N ALA A 79 3.93 -12.36 -2.15
CA ALA A 79 3.40 -13.33 -1.20
C ALA A 79 4.42 -13.53 -0.07
N ALA A 80 3.93 -13.67 1.16
CA ALA A 80 4.77 -13.73 2.33
C ALA A 80 4.26 -14.74 3.36
N LEU A 81 5.22 -15.33 4.06
CA LEU A 81 5.03 -16.10 5.28
C LEU A 81 5.57 -15.27 6.44
N GLY A 82 4.77 -15.07 7.47
CA GLY A 82 5.14 -14.21 8.58
C GLY A 82 4.84 -14.76 9.95
N TRP A 83 5.48 -14.17 10.95
CA TRP A 83 5.27 -14.47 12.36
C TRP A 83 5.05 -13.18 13.14
N GLY A 84 3.96 -13.12 13.90
CA GLY A 84 3.67 -12.02 14.82
C GLY A 84 4.08 -12.37 16.25
N PHE A 85 4.68 -11.41 16.95
CA PHE A 85 5.22 -11.63 18.30
C PHE A 85 4.22 -11.25 19.41
N GLY A 86 3.02 -10.76 19.07
CA GLY A 86 2.00 -10.37 20.04
C GLY A 86 2.24 -9.05 20.76
N ASN A 87 3.36 -8.36 20.47
CA ASN A 87 3.74 -7.07 21.05
C ASN A 87 3.77 -5.93 20.00
N GLY A 88 3.13 -6.15 18.85
CA GLY A 88 3.14 -5.25 17.69
C GLY A 88 4.25 -5.54 16.68
N PHE A 89 5.33 -6.22 17.08
CA PHE A 89 6.36 -6.62 16.13
C PHE A 89 5.89 -7.81 15.28
N ARG A 90 6.30 -7.81 14.01
CA ARG A 90 6.16 -8.95 13.09
C ARG A 90 7.43 -9.12 12.26
N ALA A 91 7.69 -10.35 11.83
CA ALA A 91 8.69 -10.66 10.82
C ALA A 91 8.04 -11.38 9.64
N GLU A 92 8.54 -11.18 8.43
CA GLU A 92 8.06 -11.86 7.21
C GLU A 92 9.24 -12.29 6.33
N ILE A 93 9.10 -13.43 5.67
CA ILE A 93 9.85 -13.80 4.47
C ILE A 93 8.91 -13.66 3.29
N GLU A 94 9.34 -12.93 2.26
CA GLU A 94 8.53 -12.54 1.13
C GLU A 94 9.20 -12.92 -0.18
N GLY A 95 8.41 -13.47 -1.12
CA GLY A 95 8.74 -13.50 -2.53
C GLY A 95 7.93 -12.43 -3.27
N ASN A 96 8.58 -11.67 -4.16
CA ASN A 96 7.94 -10.63 -4.94
C ASN A 96 8.34 -10.68 -6.42
N TYR A 97 7.44 -10.19 -7.27
CA TYR A 97 7.63 -10.03 -8.71
C TYR A 97 7.08 -8.68 -9.15
N ARG A 98 7.81 -7.98 -10.01
CA ARG A 98 7.44 -6.70 -10.62
C ARG A 98 7.75 -6.74 -12.10
N GLN A 99 6.93 -6.04 -12.88
CA GLN A 99 7.19 -5.82 -14.29
C GLN A 99 6.82 -4.40 -14.68
N ASN A 100 7.72 -3.74 -15.41
CA ASN A 100 7.53 -2.43 -16.01
C ASN A 100 7.95 -2.48 -17.47
N GLU A 101 7.18 -1.83 -18.34
CA GLU A 101 7.53 -1.68 -19.76
C GLU A 101 8.42 -0.44 -19.94
N VAL A 102 9.42 -0.55 -20.82
CA VAL A 102 10.27 0.57 -21.22
C VAL A 102 9.57 1.38 -22.31
N ASP A 103 9.15 2.61 -21.98
CA ASP A 103 8.46 3.51 -22.91
C ASP A 103 9.44 4.16 -23.90
N LYS A 104 10.56 4.66 -23.37
CA LYS A 104 11.53 5.45 -24.14
C LYS A 104 12.95 5.18 -23.69
N MET A 105 13.84 5.22 -24.68
CA MET A 105 15.28 5.38 -24.47
C MET A 105 15.71 6.74 -25.01
N GLY A 106 16.71 7.34 -24.38
CA GLY A 106 17.28 8.62 -24.78
C GLY A 106 18.79 8.67 -24.56
N GLY A 107 19.41 9.75 -25.04
CA GLY A 107 20.83 10.04 -24.82
C GLY A 107 21.74 9.56 -25.94
N PHE A 108 22.96 9.12 -25.63
CA PHE A 108 24.00 8.68 -26.58
C PHE A 108 24.14 9.59 -27.82
N GLY A 109 24.11 10.91 -27.59
CA GLY A 109 24.02 11.95 -28.62
C GLY A 109 25.35 12.61 -28.91
N GLY A 110 25.48 13.23 -30.10
CA GLY A 110 26.66 14.03 -30.42
C GLY A 110 26.73 15.31 -29.57
N PRO A 111 27.88 16.00 -29.49
CA PRO A 111 28.01 17.28 -28.80
C PRO A 111 26.90 18.25 -29.20
N GLY A 112 26.14 18.74 -28.21
CA GLY A 112 25.03 19.67 -28.43
C GLY A 112 23.72 19.05 -28.95
N THR A 113 23.63 17.72 -29.04
CA THR A 113 22.44 17.00 -29.49
C THR A 113 22.07 15.88 -28.52
N THR A 114 20.82 15.81 -28.08
CA THR A 114 20.24 14.58 -27.52
C THR A 114 19.85 13.68 -28.70
N SER A 115 20.40 12.46 -28.84
CA SER A 115 19.85 11.55 -29.85
C SER A 115 18.45 11.16 -29.41
N ALA A 116 17.44 11.53 -30.20
CA ALA A 116 16.15 10.89 -30.09
C ALA A 116 16.30 9.43 -30.51
N PHE A 117 15.70 8.51 -29.78
CA PHE A 117 15.57 7.11 -30.20
C PHE A 117 14.15 6.87 -30.71
N ARG A 118 14.03 5.94 -31.66
CA ARG A 118 12.78 5.39 -32.17
C ARG A 118 12.75 3.88 -31.92
N ASN A 119 11.55 3.29 -31.98
CA ASN A 119 11.34 1.86 -31.73
C ASN A 119 11.89 1.41 -30.36
N GLY A 120 11.79 2.31 -29.37
CA GLY A 120 12.07 2.01 -27.97
C GLY A 120 11.04 1.03 -27.44
N GLY A 121 11.49 0.02 -26.72
CA GLY A 121 10.61 -0.99 -26.12
C GLY A 121 11.39 -2.09 -25.41
N GLY A 122 10.66 -2.93 -24.69
CA GLY A 122 11.19 -4.05 -23.91
C GLY A 122 10.63 -4.07 -22.50
N ASP A 123 10.89 -5.17 -21.79
CA ASP A 123 10.41 -5.37 -20.42
C ASP A 123 11.58 -5.27 -19.43
N ILE A 124 11.32 -4.63 -18.29
CA ILE A 124 12.15 -4.78 -17.09
C ILE A 124 11.34 -5.62 -16.11
N ARG A 125 11.85 -6.80 -15.80
CA ARG A 125 11.26 -7.73 -14.82
C ARG A 125 12.16 -7.79 -13.59
N GLN A 126 11.56 -7.75 -12.42
CA GLN A 126 12.27 -7.86 -11.16
C GLN A 126 11.61 -8.92 -10.31
N TYR A 127 12.37 -9.92 -9.87
CA TYR A 127 11.92 -10.90 -8.91
C TYR A 127 12.90 -10.96 -7.75
N GLY A 128 12.39 -11.18 -6.54
CA GLY A 128 13.22 -11.08 -5.35
C GLY A 128 12.68 -11.83 -4.16
N VAL A 129 13.59 -12.06 -3.22
CA VAL A 129 13.29 -12.62 -1.90
C VAL A 129 13.74 -11.62 -0.86
N MET A 130 12.85 -11.31 0.09
CA MET A 130 13.06 -10.28 1.11
C MET A 130 12.77 -10.84 2.50
N ALA A 131 13.56 -10.40 3.47
CA ALA A 131 13.24 -10.54 4.89
C ALA A 131 12.80 -9.17 5.41
N ASN A 132 11.61 -9.12 6.01
CA ASN A 132 10.99 -7.89 6.47
C ASN A 132 10.73 -7.95 7.99
N ALA A 133 10.84 -6.80 8.63
CA ALA A 133 10.38 -6.56 9.98
C ALA A 133 9.34 -5.44 9.97
N TYR A 134 8.28 -5.59 10.78
CA TYR A 134 7.20 -4.62 10.90
C TYR A 134 6.91 -4.29 12.35
N TYR A 135 6.31 -3.12 12.53
CA TYR A 135 5.71 -2.68 13.79
C TYR A 135 4.28 -2.21 13.53
N ASP A 136 3.32 -2.90 14.15
CA ASP A 136 1.89 -2.61 14.11
C ASP A 136 1.51 -1.65 15.25
N PHE A 137 0.95 -0.50 14.91
CA PHE A 137 0.46 0.48 15.87
C PHE A 137 -0.97 0.13 16.28
N VAL A 138 -1.10 -0.60 17.38
CA VAL A 138 -2.40 -0.97 17.94
C VAL A 138 -2.97 0.19 18.73
N ILE A 139 -3.83 0.97 18.08
CA ILE A 139 -4.52 2.11 18.70
C ILE A 139 -5.88 1.64 19.23
N PRO A 140 -6.15 1.77 20.55
CA PRO A 140 -7.43 1.39 21.10
C PRO A 140 -8.59 2.11 20.41
N ARG A 141 -9.64 1.37 20.03
CA ARG A 141 -10.86 1.89 19.38
C ARG A 141 -10.66 2.47 17.97
N PHE A 142 -9.50 2.27 17.35
CA PHE A 142 -9.29 2.62 15.94
C PHE A 142 -9.52 1.37 15.06
N PRO A 143 -10.36 1.45 14.00
CA PRO A 143 -10.75 0.28 13.20
C PRO A 143 -9.63 -0.26 12.29
N VAL A 144 -8.55 0.50 12.13
CA VAL A 144 -7.44 0.18 11.24
C VAL A 144 -6.17 0.09 12.08
N VAL A 145 -5.27 -0.81 11.71
CA VAL A 145 -3.94 -0.93 12.31
C VAL A 145 -2.93 -0.34 11.34
N PRO A 146 -2.49 0.91 11.52
CA PRO A 146 -1.36 1.40 10.76
C PRO A 146 -0.11 0.61 11.16
N TYR A 147 0.82 0.44 10.22
CA TYR A 147 2.10 -0.21 10.47
C TYR A 147 3.19 0.39 9.59
N ILE A 148 4.42 0.26 10.08
CA ILE A 148 5.63 0.53 9.31
C ILE A 148 6.48 -0.72 9.28
N GLY A 149 7.33 -0.84 8.28
CA GLY A 149 8.27 -1.92 8.16
C GLY A 149 9.49 -1.53 7.35
N ALA A 150 10.52 -2.36 7.50
CA ALA A 150 11.71 -2.29 6.70
C ALA A 150 12.17 -3.71 6.37
N GLY A 151 12.82 -3.86 5.23
CA GLY A 151 13.31 -5.15 4.79
C GLY A 151 14.57 -5.06 3.98
N ALA A 152 15.26 -6.18 3.89
CA ALA A 152 16.45 -6.35 3.08
C ALA A 152 16.42 -7.72 2.43
N GLY A 153 17.08 -7.84 1.28
CA GLY A 153 17.10 -9.06 0.53
C GLY A 153 17.87 -8.95 -0.77
N TYR A 154 17.45 -9.73 -1.74
CA TYR A 154 18.13 -9.87 -3.02
C TYR A 154 17.11 -9.87 -4.15
N VAL A 155 17.37 -9.05 -5.16
CA VAL A 155 16.50 -8.85 -6.32
C VAL A 155 17.32 -9.10 -7.58
N TRP A 156 16.79 -9.95 -8.45
CA TRP A 156 17.28 -10.12 -9.80
C TRP A 156 16.50 -9.20 -10.72
N THR A 157 17.21 -8.37 -11.47
CA THR A 157 16.64 -7.47 -12.46
C THR A 157 17.01 -7.98 -13.84
N GLU A 158 16.00 -8.38 -14.59
CA GLU A 158 16.08 -8.86 -15.97
C GLU A 158 15.64 -7.74 -16.91
N TYR A 159 16.46 -7.49 -17.92
CA TYR A 159 16.16 -6.67 -19.07
C TYR A 159 15.91 -7.59 -20.25
N ASP A 160 14.66 -7.68 -20.71
CA ASP A 160 14.25 -8.57 -21.80
C ASP A 160 13.87 -7.75 -23.03
N GLY A 161 14.63 -7.92 -24.12
CA GLY A 161 14.36 -7.26 -25.39
C GLY A 161 14.46 -5.73 -25.36
N VAL A 162 15.13 -5.16 -24.35
CA VAL A 162 15.23 -3.72 -24.11
C VAL A 162 16.09 -3.10 -25.21
N ARG A 163 15.45 -2.40 -26.16
CA ARG A 163 16.11 -1.88 -27.37
C ARG A 163 15.71 -0.45 -27.68
N GLY A 164 16.60 0.27 -28.37
CA GLY A 164 16.30 1.57 -28.96
C GLY A 164 17.16 1.84 -30.18
N THR A 165 16.55 2.30 -31.28
CA THR A 165 17.27 2.69 -32.51
C THR A 165 17.48 4.19 -32.56
N ARG A 166 18.72 4.65 -32.80
CA ARG A 166 18.97 6.09 -32.98
C ARG A 166 18.14 6.65 -34.13
N ASN A 167 17.46 7.78 -33.91
CA ASN A 167 16.57 8.41 -34.88
C ASN A 167 17.32 9.25 -35.92
N VAL A 168 18.25 8.60 -36.62
CA VAL A 168 19.01 9.13 -37.76
C VAL A 168 18.94 8.13 -38.92
N PRO A 169 19.13 8.55 -40.18
CA PRO A 169 19.26 7.63 -41.31
C PRO A 169 20.40 6.64 -41.05
N GLY A 170 20.13 5.33 -41.19
CA GLY A 170 21.11 4.28 -40.91
C GLY A 170 21.52 4.14 -39.43
N GLY A 171 20.78 4.73 -38.49
CA GLY A 171 21.11 4.70 -37.06
C GLY A 171 21.19 3.29 -36.47
N ASN A 172 22.23 3.04 -35.68
CA ASN A 172 22.39 1.79 -34.95
C ASN A 172 21.43 1.71 -33.74
N SER A 173 21.10 0.50 -33.35
CA SER A 173 20.31 0.16 -32.18
C SER A 173 21.18 -0.22 -31.00
N VAL A 174 20.82 0.26 -29.81
CA VAL A 174 21.29 -0.28 -28.54
C VAL A 174 20.34 -1.39 -28.13
N VAL A 175 20.88 -2.53 -27.71
CA VAL A 175 20.12 -3.69 -27.23
C VAL A 175 20.73 -4.15 -25.91
N ILE A 176 19.91 -4.26 -24.88
CA ILE A 176 20.24 -4.75 -23.56
C ILE A 176 19.35 -5.98 -23.31
N ASP A 177 20.01 -7.10 -23.07
CA ASP A 177 19.37 -8.40 -22.84
C ASP A 177 20.26 -9.15 -21.85
N ASP A 178 19.96 -8.96 -20.56
CA ASP A 178 20.78 -9.50 -19.47
C ASP A 178 20.00 -9.51 -18.15
N THR A 179 20.47 -10.31 -17.20
CA THR A 179 19.94 -10.40 -15.84
C THR A 179 21.06 -10.20 -14.82
N ASP A 180 20.86 -9.31 -13.86
CA ASP A 180 21.81 -9.08 -12.78
C ASP A 180 21.15 -9.07 -11.40
N GLY A 181 21.80 -9.71 -10.45
CA GLY A 181 21.35 -9.85 -9.08
C GLY A 181 21.99 -8.82 -8.16
N ARG A 182 21.18 -8.07 -7.40
CA ARG A 182 21.67 -7.03 -6.50
C ARG A 182 21.02 -7.14 -5.13
N PHE A 183 21.81 -6.73 -4.12
CA PHE A 183 21.25 -6.46 -2.81
C PHE A 183 20.16 -5.39 -2.93
N ALA A 184 19.07 -5.62 -2.21
CA ALA A 184 17.91 -4.76 -2.19
C ALA A 184 17.50 -4.46 -0.76
N TRP A 185 16.91 -3.28 -0.58
CA TRP A 185 16.32 -2.84 0.66
C TRP A 185 14.96 -2.21 0.37
N GLN A 186 14.06 -2.28 1.35
CA GLN A 186 12.74 -1.69 1.21
C GLN A 186 12.25 -1.04 2.49
N GLY A 187 11.53 0.07 2.34
CA GLY A 187 10.74 0.71 3.37
C GLY A 187 9.26 0.48 3.08
N ILE A 188 8.49 0.14 4.10
CA ILE A 188 7.07 -0.21 3.98
C ILE A 188 6.28 0.64 4.96
N ALA A 189 5.17 1.19 4.50
CA ALA A 189 4.17 1.83 5.34
C ALA A 189 2.80 1.36 4.88
N GLY A 190 1.93 0.98 5.81
CA GLY A 190 0.64 0.43 5.43
C GLY A 190 -0.39 0.53 6.54
N ALA A 191 -1.58 0.06 6.21
CA ALA A 191 -2.69 -0.01 7.12
C ALA A 191 -3.46 -1.31 6.90
N ALA A 192 -3.77 -2.01 7.99
CA ALA A 192 -4.54 -3.25 7.96
C ALA A 192 -5.95 -3.01 8.52
N TYR A 193 -6.98 -3.45 7.81
CA TYR A 193 -8.36 -3.45 8.27
C TYR A 193 -8.79 -4.89 8.61
N PRO A 194 -8.89 -5.24 9.91
CA PRO A 194 -9.32 -6.57 10.33
C PRO A 194 -10.77 -6.85 9.95
N ILE A 195 -11.03 -8.04 9.41
CA ILE A 195 -12.37 -8.48 9.03
C ILE A 195 -13.00 -9.21 10.22
N SER A 196 -13.88 -8.52 10.94
CA SER A 196 -14.48 -9.02 12.19
C SER A 196 -15.27 -10.32 12.03
N SER A 197 -15.80 -10.61 10.84
CA SER A 197 -16.52 -11.85 10.54
C SER A 197 -15.60 -13.08 10.39
N VAL A 198 -14.31 -12.89 10.14
CA VAL A 198 -13.32 -13.96 9.94
C VAL A 198 -12.11 -13.71 10.83
N PRO A 199 -12.03 -14.35 12.01
CA PRO A 199 -10.91 -14.16 12.93
C PRO A 199 -9.56 -14.35 12.25
N GLY A 200 -8.66 -13.38 12.41
CA GLY A 200 -7.32 -13.38 11.84
C GLY A 200 -7.21 -12.88 10.40
N LEU A 201 -8.32 -12.69 9.67
CA LEU A 201 -8.30 -12.10 8.34
C LEU A 201 -8.24 -10.57 8.42
N ALA A 202 -7.41 -9.96 7.59
CA ALA A 202 -7.34 -8.51 7.41
C ALA A 202 -7.09 -8.15 5.94
N LEU A 203 -7.68 -7.05 5.51
CA LEU A 203 -7.31 -6.39 4.25
C LEU A 203 -6.14 -5.45 4.51
N THR A 204 -5.19 -5.37 3.59
CA THR A 204 -4.02 -4.50 3.72
C THR A 204 -3.96 -3.51 2.57
N LEU A 205 -3.54 -2.28 2.89
CA LEU A 205 -3.13 -1.27 1.93
C LEU A 205 -1.70 -0.88 2.27
N GLU A 206 -0.79 -1.05 1.33
CA GLU A 206 0.63 -0.82 1.52
C GLU A 206 1.18 0.16 0.50
N TYR A 207 2.01 1.07 0.98
CA TYR A 207 2.97 1.79 0.18
C TYR A 207 4.36 1.22 0.46
N ARG A 208 5.11 1.00 -0.61
CA ARG A 208 6.43 0.39 -0.54
C ARG A 208 7.41 1.15 -1.41
N TYR A 209 8.55 1.47 -0.81
CA TYR A 209 9.73 1.94 -1.51
C TYR A 209 10.76 0.82 -1.53
N MET A 210 11.29 0.46 -2.69
CA MET A 210 12.35 -0.53 -2.83
C MET A 210 13.50 0.04 -3.65
N GLY A 211 14.71 -0.03 -3.10
CA GLY A 211 15.94 0.32 -3.79
C GLY A 211 16.81 -0.93 -3.99
N THR A 212 17.47 -1.02 -5.15
CA THR A 212 18.57 -1.98 -5.36
C THR A 212 19.89 -1.24 -5.50
N LEU A 213 21.01 -1.91 -5.25
CA LEU A 213 22.30 -1.41 -5.73
C LEU A 213 22.32 -1.35 -7.28
N GLU A 214 23.22 -0.54 -7.83
CA GLU A 214 23.45 -0.35 -9.27
C GLU A 214 23.74 -1.69 -9.98
N PRO A 215 22.86 -2.16 -10.89
CA PRO A 215 23.14 -3.34 -11.69
C PRO A 215 24.10 -3.05 -12.83
N ARG A 216 24.84 -4.09 -13.22
CA ARG A 216 25.79 -4.07 -14.34
C ARG A 216 25.28 -5.01 -15.41
N LEU A 217 24.84 -4.45 -16.52
CA LEU A 217 24.17 -5.19 -17.58
C LEU A 217 25.08 -5.27 -18.80
N ASN A 218 25.14 -6.41 -19.45
CA ASN A 218 25.76 -6.54 -20.75
C ASN A 218 24.80 -6.01 -21.83
N GLY A 219 25.36 -5.35 -22.82
CA GLY A 219 24.60 -4.85 -23.95
C GLY A 219 25.44 -4.73 -25.20
N ARG A 220 24.76 -4.66 -26.33
CA ARG A 220 25.37 -4.62 -27.66
C ARG A 220 24.81 -3.47 -28.48
N VAL A 221 25.63 -3.00 -29.42
CA VAL A 221 25.22 -2.06 -30.46
C VAL A 221 25.13 -2.79 -31.78
N VAL A 222 23.97 -2.68 -32.43
CA VAL A 222 23.61 -3.44 -33.64
C VAL A 222 23.30 -2.48 -34.78
N THR A 223 23.80 -2.76 -35.98
CA THR A 223 23.51 -1.99 -37.20
C THR A 223 22.08 -2.27 -37.70
N PRO A 224 21.54 -1.45 -38.62
CA PRO A 224 20.27 -1.76 -39.28
C PRO A 224 20.23 -3.14 -39.96
N GLY A 225 21.38 -3.65 -40.42
CA GLY A 225 21.51 -4.99 -41.03
C GLY A 225 21.68 -6.13 -40.02
N GLY A 226 21.49 -5.89 -38.72
CA GLY A 226 21.57 -6.93 -37.68
C GLY A 226 22.98 -7.31 -37.22
N GLN A 227 24.02 -6.69 -37.78
CA GLN A 227 25.41 -6.96 -37.37
C GLN A 227 25.74 -6.26 -36.06
N THR A 228 26.30 -7.01 -35.10
CA THR A 228 26.81 -6.45 -33.83
C THR A 228 28.15 -5.75 -34.10
N VAL A 229 28.23 -4.46 -33.77
CA VAL A 229 29.42 -3.62 -33.99
C VAL A 229 30.09 -3.18 -32.70
N SER A 230 29.46 -3.43 -31.56
CA SER A 230 30.06 -3.24 -30.25
C SER A 230 29.37 -4.14 -29.23
N THR A 231 30.15 -4.64 -28.29
CA THR A 231 29.70 -5.32 -27.08
C THR A 231 30.38 -4.67 -25.89
N GLY A 232 29.64 -4.48 -24.80
CA GLY A 232 30.16 -3.84 -23.60
C GLY A 232 29.12 -3.85 -22.50
N ARG A 233 29.43 -3.16 -21.41
CA ARG A 233 28.52 -3.05 -20.27
C ARG A 233 27.76 -1.73 -20.31
N PHE A 234 26.53 -1.74 -19.81
CA PHE A 234 25.79 -0.56 -19.41
C PHE A 234 25.61 -0.66 -17.88
N GLU A 235 26.14 0.32 -17.18
CA GLU A 235 25.84 0.51 -15.77
C GLU A 235 24.58 1.35 -15.69
N ALA A 236 23.57 0.82 -15.00
CA ALA A 236 22.32 1.51 -14.83
C ALA A 236 22.20 1.96 -13.38
N ASP A 237 21.70 3.17 -13.15
CA ASP A 237 21.51 3.70 -11.79
C ASP A 237 20.66 2.77 -10.92
N SER A 238 20.78 2.89 -9.60
CA SER A 238 20.02 2.09 -8.62
C SER A 238 18.53 2.01 -9.00
N ALA A 239 17.95 0.81 -8.97
CA ALA A 239 16.54 0.65 -9.33
C ALA A 239 15.66 1.09 -8.16
N GLU A 240 15.06 2.28 -8.28
CA GLU A 240 14.16 2.85 -7.28
C GLU A 240 12.70 2.61 -7.69
N ASN A 241 12.02 1.78 -6.91
CA ASN A 241 10.64 1.39 -7.14
C ASN A 241 9.74 1.97 -6.06
N HIS A 242 8.66 2.59 -6.51
CA HIS A 242 7.54 2.98 -5.67
C HIS A 242 6.35 2.08 -6.00
N SER A 243 5.75 1.45 -5.01
CA SER A 243 4.59 0.60 -5.22
C SER A 243 3.46 0.95 -4.26
N VAL A 244 2.23 0.84 -4.75
CA VAL A 244 1.02 0.83 -3.92
C VAL A 244 0.31 -0.49 -4.14
N MET A 245 0.05 -1.21 -3.05
CA MET A 245 -0.44 -2.58 -3.07
C MET A 245 -1.69 -2.73 -2.21
N LEU A 246 -2.65 -3.50 -2.72
CA LEU A 246 -3.77 -4.02 -1.95
C LEU A 246 -3.55 -5.51 -1.70
N GLY A 247 -3.81 -5.95 -0.48
CA GLY A 247 -3.54 -7.31 -0.08
C GLY A 247 -4.49 -7.85 0.96
N VAL A 248 -4.24 -9.11 1.30
CA VAL A 248 -4.95 -9.88 2.30
C VAL A 248 -3.91 -10.54 3.19
N ARG A 249 -4.14 -10.48 4.50
CA ARG A 249 -3.36 -11.18 5.52
C ARG A 249 -4.27 -12.10 6.30
N TYR A 250 -3.87 -13.35 6.48
CA TYR A 250 -4.58 -14.31 7.32
C TYR A 250 -3.65 -14.85 8.40
N ALA A 251 -3.93 -14.45 9.64
CA ALA A 251 -3.23 -14.91 10.82
C ALA A 251 -3.92 -16.14 11.41
N PHE A 252 -3.15 -17.21 11.58
CA PHE A 252 -3.68 -18.46 12.11
C PHE A 252 -3.87 -18.36 13.62
N ASN A 253 -4.82 -19.15 14.14
CA ASN A 253 -5.06 -19.33 15.58
C ASN A 253 -5.27 -18.02 16.37
N GLN A 254 -5.82 -16.99 15.74
CA GLN A 254 -6.15 -15.75 16.46
C GLN A 254 -7.33 -15.96 17.41
N PRO A 255 -7.30 -15.38 18.63
CA PRO A 255 -8.43 -15.44 19.55
C PRO A 255 -9.67 -14.87 18.87
N ARG A 256 -10.79 -15.61 18.89
CA ARG A 256 -12.06 -15.07 18.42
C ARG A 256 -12.46 -13.90 19.32
N PRO A 257 -12.84 -12.74 18.75
CA PRO A 257 -13.46 -11.66 19.53
C PRO A 257 -14.57 -12.22 20.41
N ALA A 258 -14.48 -12.01 21.72
CA ALA A 258 -15.52 -12.46 22.64
C ALA A 258 -16.86 -11.82 22.20
N PRO A 259 -17.96 -12.59 22.14
CA PRO A 259 -19.27 -12.03 21.86
C PRO A 259 -19.53 -10.88 22.85
N VAL A 260 -19.87 -9.70 22.34
CA VAL A 260 -20.26 -8.58 23.20
C VAL A 260 -21.46 -9.04 24.00
N ALA A 261 -21.32 -9.08 25.33
CA ALA A 261 -22.45 -9.38 26.20
C ALA A 261 -23.55 -8.37 25.88
N VAL A 262 -24.68 -8.86 25.38
CA VAL A 262 -25.86 -8.02 25.16
C VAL A 262 -26.21 -7.47 26.54
N ALA A 263 -26.10 -6.15 26.74
CA ALA A 263 -26.49 -5.54 28.00
C ALA A 263 -27.92 -6.00 28.30
N ALA A 264 -28.11 -6.67 29.44
CA ALA A 264 -29.43 -7.09 29.85
C ALA A 264 -30.37 -5.86 29.76
N PRO A 265 -31.55 -5.99 29.14
CA PRO A 265 -32.46 -4.87 29.02
C PRO A 265 -32.63 -4.24 30.41
N ALA A 266 -32.41 -2.92 30.49
CA ALA A 266 -32.51 -2.19 31.74
C ALA A 266 -33.84 -2.57 32.41
N PRO A 267 -33.86 -2.84 33.74
CA PRO A 267 -35.11 -3.15 34.44
C PRO A 267 -36.13 -2.08 34.08
N ALA A 268 -37.29 -2.50 33.54
CA ALA A 268 -38.36 -1.58 33.21
C ALA A 268 -38.63 -0.69 34.44
N ALA A 269 -38.67 0.63 34.23
CA ALA A 269 -38.97 1.57 35.31
C ALA A 269 -40.24 1.09 36.03
N ALA A 270 -40.14 0.89 37.35
CA ALA A 270 -41.26 0.44 38.14
C ALA A 270 -42.45 1.39 37.87
N PRO A 271 -43.66 0.87 37.59
CA PRO A 271 -44.83 1.72 37.40
C PRO A 271 -44.95 2.68 38.59
N ALA A 272 -45.10 3.98 38.31
CA ALA A 272 -45.30 4.96 39.37
C ALA A 272 -46.50 4.53 40.24
N PRO A 273 -46.42 4.64 41.57
CA PRO A 273 -47.48 4.19 42.45
C PRO A 273 -48.78 4.92 42.10
N ALA A 274 -49.82 4.16 41.74
CA ALA A 274 -51.14 4.70 41.47
C ALA A 274 -51.70 5.34 42.76
N ARG A 275 -51.94 6.65 42.73
CA ARG A 275 -52.55 7.38 43.85
C ARG A 275 -54.06 7.41 43.65
N THR A 276 -54.80 6.92 44.64
CA THR A 276 -56.27 6.96 44.65
C THR A 276 -56.75 8.14 45.49
N TYR A 277 -57.60 8.99 44.90
CA TYR A 277 -58.22 10.12 45.57
C TYR A 277 -59.70 9.84 45.77
N LEU A 278 -60.14 9.77 47.03
CA LEU A 278 -61.54 9.57 47.38
C LEU A 278 -62.19 10.94 47.63
N VAL A 279 -63.25 11.23 46.88
CA VAL A 279 -64.04 12.45 47.04
C VAL A 279 -65.42 12.05 47.53
N PHE A 280 -65.80 12.55 48.70
CA PHE A 280 -67.11 12.31 49.28
C PHE A 280 -68.01 13.52 49.03
N PHE A 281 -69.26 13.23 48.68
CA PHE A 281 -70.34 14.19 48.68
C PHE A 281 -71.11 14.05 49.99
N ASP A 282 -71.62 15.17 50.50
CA ASP A 282 -72.55 15.12 51.61
C ASP A 282 -73.88 14.50 51.16
N PHE A 283 -74.60 13.90 52.10
CA PHE A 283 -75.85 13.22 51.81
C PHE A 283 -76.88 14.18 51.19
N ASP A 284 -77.46 13.76 50.05
CA ASP A 284 -78.46 14.53 49.28
C ASP A 284 -77.97 15.89 48.74
N ARG A 285 -76.66 16.00 48.48
CA ARG A 285 -76.03 17.22 47.95
C ARG A 285 -75.14 16.95 46.73
N ALA A 286 -75.17 17.88 45.77
CA ALA A 286 -74.37 17.84 44.55
C ALA A 286 -73.23 18.86 44.55
N ASP A 287 -73.17 19.75 45.55
CA ASP A 287 -72.11 20.73 45.70
C ASP A 287 -70.87 20.11 46.37
N LEU A 288 -69.69 20.47 45.85
CA LEU A 288 -68.41 20.01 46.40
C LEU A 288 -68.00 20.87 47.59
N THR A 289 -67.75 20.23 48.73
CA THR A 289 -67.13 20.88 49.89
C THR A 289 -65.75 21.44 49.53
N ASP A 290 -65.28 22.43 50.29
CA ASP A 290 -63.95 23.02 50.06
C ASP A 290 -62.85 21.95 50.14
N ARG A 291 -63.01 20.95 51.02
CA ARG A 291 -62.09 19.83 51.15
C ARG A 291 -62.09 18.91 49.94
N ALA A 292 -63.26 18.60 49.39
CA ALA A 292 -63.40 17.82 48.16
C ALA A 292 -62.73 18.53 46.97
N ARG A 293 -62.91 19.85 46.85
CA ARG A 293 -62.25 20.66 45.81
C ARG A 293 -60.73 20.66 45.94
N GLN A 294 -60.19 20.69 47.15
CA GLN A 294 -58.75 20.61 47.39
C GLN A 294 -58.17 19.25 46.97
N ILE A 295 -58.85 18.14 47.30
CA ILE A 295 -58.44 16.78 46.89
C ILE A 295 -58.41 16.65 45.35
N ILE A 296 -59.38 17.25 44.66
CA ILE A 296 -59.43 17.26 43.19
C ILE A 296 -58.27 18.09 42.61
N ALA A 297 -57.94 19.23 43.22
CA ALA A 297 -56.80 20.05 42.80
C ALA A 297 -55.46 19.31 42.97
N ASP A 298 -55.28 18.62 44.10
CA ASP A 298 -54.09 17.80 44.36
C ASP A 298 -53.99 16.62 43.39
N ALA A 299 -55.12 16.02 43.00
CA ALA A 299 -55.18 14.97 41.98
C ALA A 299 -54.81 15.50 40.59
N ALA A 300 -55.29 16.69 40.22
CA ALA A 300 -55.00 17.31 38.93
C ALA A 300 -53.53 17.68 38.77
N GLN A 301 -52.87 18.15 39.84
CA GLN A 301 -51.44 18.47 39.83
C GLN A 301 -50.53 17.24 39.81
N ALA A 302 -51.01 16.08 40.27
CA ALA A 302 -50.22 14.85 40.30
C ALA A 302 -50.10 14.14 38.94
N VAL A 303 -50.81 14.60 37.91
CA VAL A 303 -50.86 14.01 36.56
C VAL A 303 -49.87 14.68 35.57
N THR A 304 -49.31 15.84 35.91
CA THR A 304 -48.22 16.52 35.16
C THR A 304 -46.85 16.12 35.67
#